data_AF-A0A378K8R5-F1
#
_entry.id   AF-A0A378K8R5-F1
#
_cell.length_a   1.000
_cell.length_b   1.000
_cell.length_c   1.000
_cell.angle_alpha   90.00
_cell.angle_beta   90.00
_cell.angle_gamma   90.00
#
_symmetry.space_group_name_H-M   'P 1'
#
loop_
_entity.id
_entity.type
_entity.pdbx_description
1 polymer ?
#
loop_
_entity_poly.entity_id
_entity_poly.type
_entity_poly.pdbx_seq_one_letter_code
_entity_poly.pdbx_strand_id
1 'polypeptide(L)'
;MTFTCDELKGLEHPYKVLGNGDALAENREELNKLTNDEKLVLASRLVLECPVNELKDFAHAIEAARMPQDDSDTFHSFLFQAYQVKKRIISLLDPRNKNPHSMILEKEFDGELFNNFNKLAIDVLTNNEVAIALRLAETTPAQDRSRVSQNINNIFPQSLFAAKVGHAFAVRRDIERLLLGDRPDQFFSSREFKIDSCIEFASLFNVINDKESSIAGKLALRTPAENRSDVVMKIKGFCAEDSELAIKVQSAFALRRDIERNLLGDNPEQFFNSRDFSVDLCLEFAILFPELLKGHEQAIGEKLAKLDAKVRSDISRKLEMINGAAHEQSSPFRIIASAMVPKEEPCLTKPTPVVLPSTEEIIPKQESPTSLRNRNVLFKEQTEEHKKKNSQMEPIASDSEEEEEKQNCWTSFCGLFGK
;
A
#
# COMPACT_ATOMS: atom_id res chain seq x y z
N MET A 1 48.48 28.83 9.51
CA MET A 1 49.65 27.93 9.60
C MET A 1 49.72 27.15 8.30
N THR A 2 50.88 27.18 7.63
CA THR A 2 51.10 26.46 6.37
C THR A 2 51.65 25.06 6.63
N PHE A 3 51.02 24.05 6.03
CA PHE A 3 51.38 22.64 6.11
C PHE A 3 52.08 22.19 4.82
N THR A 4 53.00 21.24 4.93
CA THR A 4 53.58 20.52 3.79
C THR A 4 52.61 19.48 3.23
N CYS A 5 52.82 19.02 1.99
CA CYS A 5 52.01 17.97 1.38
C CYS A 5 51.89 16.70 2.23
N ASP A 6 52.96 16.28 2.92
CA ASP A 6 52.94 15.05 3.72
C ASP A 6 52.20 15.24 5.06
N GLU A 7 52.28 16.43 5.67
CA GLU A 7 51.46 16.78 6.83
C GLU A 7 49.97 16.82 6.46
N LEU A 8 49.61 17.40 5.31
CA LEU A 8 48.23 17.45 4.80
C LEU A 8 47.63 16.05 4.60
N LYS A 9 48.41 15.09 4.09
CA LYS A 9 48.01 13.68 3.96
C LYS A 9 47.85 13.01 5.33
N GLY A 10 48.77 13.31 6.25
CA GLY A 10 48.86 12.74 7.59
C GLY A 10 47.87 13.28 8.63
N LEU A 11 47.11 14.34 8.34
CA LEU A 11 46.12 14.90 9.26
C LEU A 11 45.14 13.81 9.72
N GLU A 12 45.03 13.55 11.03
CA GLU A 12 44.04 12.61 11.59
C GLU A 12 42.62 13.14 11.47
N HIS A 13 42.44 14.43 11.78
CA HIS A 13 41.16 15.16 11.75
C HIS A 13 41.20 16.37 10.81
N PRO A 14 41.25 16.16 9.49
CA PRO A 14 41.42 17.25 8.53
C PRO A 14 40.33 18.34 8.66
N TYR A 15 39.08 18.02 9.03
CA TYR A 15 38.03 19.04 9.14
C TYR A 15 38.26 20.02 10.30
N LYS A 16 38.80 19.55 11.43
CA LYS A 16 39.13 20.42 12.56
C LYS A 16 40.24 21.44 12.24
N VAL A 17 41.07 21.12 11.24
CA VAL A 17 42.25 21.92 10.86
C VAL A 17 41.97 22.82 9.65
N LEU A 18 41.28 22.29 8.63
CA LEU A 18 41.03 22.94 7.34
C LEU A 18 39.53 23.22 7.09
N GLY A 19 38.65 23.08 8.09
CA GLY A 19 37.20 23.28 7.94
C GLY A 19 36.75 24.74 7.79
N ASN A 20 37.67 25.71 7.83
CA ASN A 20 37.39 27.14 7.70
C ASN A 20 38.10 27.74 6.46
N GLY A 21 37.54 28.83 5.94
CA GLY A 21 37.99 29.43 4.69
C GLY A 21 39.43 29.97 4.73
N ASP A 22 39.86 30.53 5.87
CA ASP A 22 41.20 31.07 6.04
C ASP A 22 42.26 29.95 5.96
N ALA A 23 42.04 28.85 6.67
CA ALA A 23 42.95 27.69 6.64
C ALA A 23 43.04 27.03 5.25
N LEU A 24 41.93 26.98 4.50
CA LEU A 24 41.92 26.52 3.11
C LEU A 24 42.68 27.48 2.18
N ALA A 25 42.48 28.78 2.34
CA ALA A 25 43.15 29.80 1.53
C ALA A 25 44.67 29.84 1.80
N GLU A 26 45.09 29.77 3.07
CA GLU A 26 46.50 29.73 3.48
C GLU A 26 47.24 28.50 2.93
N ASN A 27 46.58 27.35 2.86
CA ASN A 27 47.18 26.09 2.42
C ASN A 27 46.93 25.75 0.94
N ARG A 28 46.25 26.62 0.20
CA ARG A 28 45.77 26.38 -1.17
C ARG A 28 46.87 25.95 -2.15
N GLU A 29 48.07 26.51 -2.04
CA GLU A 29 49.18 26.16 -2.94
C GLU A 29 49.66 24.72 -2.74
N GLU A 30 49.82 24.29 -1.49
CA GLU A 30 50.26 22.92 -1.14
C GLU A 30 49.14 21.90 -1.41
N LEU A 31 47.88 22.24 -1.10
CA LEU A 31 46.70 21.45 -1.45
C LEU A 31 46.58 21.19 -2.97
N ASN A 32 46.99 22.14 -3.81
CA ASN A 32 46.97 21.99 -5.27
C ASN A 32 48.12 21.13 -5.82
N LYS A 33 49.23 20.96 -5.08
CA LYS A 33 50.36 20.09 -5.45
C LYS A 33 50.09 18.59 -5.22
N LEU A 34 49.06 18.26 -4.44
CA LEU A 34 48.59 16.89 -4.24
C LEU A 34 48.22 16.22 -5.57
N THR A 35 48.42 14.91 -5.69
CA THR A 35 47.92 14.14 -6.85
C THR A 35 46.39 14.09 -6.85
N ASN A 36 45.77 13.74 -7.98
CA ASN A 36 44.30 13.67 -8.06
C ASN A 36 43.70 12.66 -7.06
N ASP A 37 44.37 11.52 -6.83
CA ASP A 37 43.97 10.54 -5.81
C ASP A 37 44.11 11.11 -4.39
N GLU A 38 45.18 11.84 -4.11
CA GLU A 38 45.41 12.48 -2.81
C GLU A 38 44.39 13.61 -2.54
N LYS A 39 44.08 14.42 -3.56
CA LYS A 39 43.00 15.43 -3.53
C LYS A 39 41.66 14.77 -3.22
N LEU A 40 41.31 13.70 -3.92
CA LEU A 40 40.07 12.94 -3.75
C LEU A 40 39.95 12.36 -2.33
N VAL A 41 41.00 11.73 -1.81
CA VAL A 41 41.03 11.15 -0.45
C VAL A 41 40.90 12.24 0.61
N LEU A 42 41.67 13.33 0.53
CA LEU A 42 41.63 14.40 1.52
C LEU A 42 40.29 15.17 1.49
N ALA A 43 39.78 15.49 0.30
CA ALA A 43 38.47 16.10 0.11
C ALA A 43 37.33 15.23 0.69
N SER A 44 37.38 13.92 0.44
CA SER A 44 36.41 12.97 0.99
C SER A 44 36.45 12.95 2.51
N ARG A 45 37.65 12.91 3.12
CA ARG A 45 37.79 12.92 4.59
C ARG A 45 37.29 14.22 5.22
N LEU A 46 37.62 15.38 4.64
CA LEU A 46 37.12 16.69 5.07
C LEU A 46 35.59 16.75 5.09
N VAL A 47 34.98 16.36 3.97
CA VAL A 47 33.53 16.41 3.83
C VAL A 47 32.84 15.37 4.71
N LEU A 48 33.42 14.18 4.88
CA LEU A 48 32.88 13.14 5.76
C LEU A 48 32.85 13.61 7.22
N GLU A 49 33.95 14.19 7.71
CA GLU A 49 34.06 14.73 9.08
C GLU A 49 33.19 15.98 9.34
N CYS A 50 32.91 16.80 8.31
CA CYS A 50 32.07 18.00 8.45
C CYS A 50 30.68 17.67 9.05
N PRO A 51 30.29 18.26 10.20
CA PRO A 51 28.96 18.06 10.77
C PRO A 51 27.84 18.50 9.81
N VAL A 52 26.69 17.82 9.85
CA VAL A 52 25.57 18.09 8.92
C VAL A 52 24.98 19.49 9.14
N ASN A 53 24.96 19.97 10.38
CA ASN A 53 24.55 21.33 10.75
C ASN A 53 25.51 22.42 10.21
N GLU A 54 26.80 22.12 10.09
CA GLU A 54 27.83 23.05 9.59
C GLU A 54 28.02 22.98 8.07
N LEU A 55 27.44 21.97 7.41
CA LEU A 55 27.59 21.72 5.97
C LEU A 55 27.23 22.94 5.10
N LYS A 56 26.28 23.78 5.53
CA LYS A 56 25.94 25.02 4.81
C LYS A 56 27.03 26.07 4.92
N ASP A 57 27.61 26.25 6.10
CA ASP A 57 28.64 27.26 6.34
C ASP A 57 29.98 26.81 5.75
N PHE A 58 30.24 25.49 5.74
CA PHE A 58 31.39 24.91 5.06
C PHE A 58 31.36 25.17 3.53
N ALA A 59 30.18 25.29 2.91
CA ALA A 59 30.08 25.68 1.50
C ALA A 59 30.69 27.07 1.24
N HIS A 60 30.56 28.01 2.18
CA HIS A 60 31.18 29.33 2.10
C HIS A 60 32.69 29.27 2.37
N ALA A 61 33.15 28.36 3.24
CA ALA A 61 34.58 28.12 3.46
C ALA A 61 35.25 27.51 2.21
N ILE A 62 34.58 26.62 1.48
CA ILE A 62 35.08 26.00 0.25
C ILE A 62 35.39 27.07 -0.81
N GLU A 63 34.49 28.03 -1.06
CA GLU A 63 34.71 29.10 -2.05
C GLU A 63 35.95 29.98 -1.74
N ALA A 64 36.44 30.03 -0.50
CA ALA A 64 37.69 30.73 -0.17
C ALA A 64 38.94 30.05 -0.78
N ALA A 65 38.86 28.75 -1.06
CA ALA A 65 39.92 27.97 -1.71
C ALA A 65 39.98 28.17 -3.24
N ARG A 66 38.97 28.80 -3.83
CA ARG A 66 38.76 28.86 -5.28
C ARG A 66 39.87 29.63 -6.02
N MET A 67 40.19 29.19 -7.23
CA MET A 67 41.08 29.88 -8.16
C MET A 67 40.26 30.65 -9.23
N PRO A 68 40.49 31.96 -9.47
CA PRO A 68 39.71 32.72 -10.45
C PRO A 68 40.01 32.46 -11.94
N GLN A 69 41.09 31.75 -12.27
CA GLN A 69 41.62 31.67 -13.64
C GLN A 69 41.59 30.25 -14.23
N ASP A 70 41.90 29.24 -13.42
CA ASP A 70 41.79 27.82 -13.77
C ASP A 70 41.50 27.04 -12.48
N ASP A 71 40.42 26.26 -12.48
CA ASP A 71 39.84 25.69 -11.27
C ASP A 71 39.47 24.20 -11.41
N SER A 72 39.49 23.61 -12.62
CA SER A 72 38.95 22.25 -12.84
C SER A 72 39.76 21.16 -12.15
N ASP A 73 41.10 21.27 -12.12
CA ASP A 73 42.02 20.31 -11.50
C ASP A 73 42.56 20.77 -10.13
N THR A 74 41.94 21.81 -9.53
CA THR A 74 42.32 22.30 -8.21
C THR A 74 41.73 21.46 -7.09
N PHE A 75 42.31 21.55 -5.90
CA PHE A 75 41.72 20.96 -4.69
C PHE A 75 40.32 21.51 -4.40
N HIS A 76 40.04 22.78 -4.77
CA HIS A 76 38.71 23.38 -4.66
C HIS A 76 37.65 22.60 -5.46
N SER A 77 37.93 22.24 -6.71
CA SER A 77 37.03 21.43 -7.54
C SER A 77 36.73 20.07 -6.90
N PHE A 78 37.76 19.34 -6.44
CA PHE A 78 37.57 18.05 -5.74
C PHE A 78 36.78 18.19 -4.44
N LEU A 79 37.06 19.23 -3.64
CA LEU A 79 36.38 19.50 -2.37
C LEU A 79 34.91 19.90 -2.58
N PHE A 80 34.62 20.71 -3.60
CA PHE A 80 33.26 21.09 -3.97
C PHE A 80 32.46 19.89 -4.50
N GLN A 81 33.07 19.03 -5.32
CA GLN A 81 32.46 17.78 -5.79
C GLN A 81 32.12 16.84 -4.62
N ALA A 82 33.07 16.58 -3.71
CA ALA A 82 32.85 15.81 -2.50
C ALA A 82 31.69 16.40 -1.65
N TYR A 83 31.69 17.72 -1.46
CA TYR A 83 30.63 18.43 -0.74
C TYR A 83 29.25 18.21 -1.37
N GLN A 84 29.16 18.28 -2.70
CA GLN A 84 27.90 18.08 -3.43
C GLN A 84 27.37 16.64 -3.29
N VAL A 85 28.24 15.63 -3.21
CA VAL A 85 27.86 14.22 -2.92
C VAL A 85 27.16 14.13 -1.56
N LYS A 86 27.82 14.60 -0.48
CA LYS A 86 27.25 14.56 0.87
C LYS A 86 25.96 15.37 0.96
N LYS A 87 25.94 16.58 0.40
CA LYS A 87 24.75 17.46 0.35
C LYS A 87 23.58 16.80 -0.36
N ARG A 88 23.79 16.19 -1.54
CA ARG A 88 22.73 15.49 -2.29
C ARG A 88 22.14 14.34 -1.47
N ILE A 89 22.98 13.48 -0.88
CA ILE A 89 22.50 12.38 -0.03
C ILE A 89 21.69 12.89 1.17
N ILE A 90 22.22 13.86 1.92
CA ILE A 90 21.52 14.43 3.09
C ILE A 90 20.22 15.15 2.70
N SER A 91 20.15 15.76 1.51
CA SER A 91 18.92 16.39 1.01
C SER A 91 17.78 15.40 0.73
N LEU A 92 18.10 14.11 0.54
CA LEU A 92 17.11 13.02 0.52
C LEU A 92 16.46 12.80 1.89
N LEU A 93 16.95 13.41 2.97
CA LEU A 93 16.34 13.43 4.31
C LEU A 93 15.69 14.77 4.70
N ASP A 94 15.99 15.89 4.03
CA ASP A 94 15.44 17.22 4.40
C ASP A 94 13.90 17.24 4.27
N PRO A 95 13.13 17.31 5.37
CA PRO A 95 11.67 17.18 5.38
C PRO A 95 10.94 18.26 4.57
N ARG A 96 11.62 19.38 4.23
CA ARG A 96 11.06 20.46 3.40
C ARG A 96 11.02 20.09 1.92
N ASN A 97 11.88 19.17 1.47
CA ASN A 97 11.85 18.65 0.11
C ASN A 97 10.67 17.68 -0.05
N LYS A 98 9.60 18.10 -0.74
CA LYS A 98 8.41 17.23 -0.89
C LYS A 98 8.63 16.05 -1.85
N ASN A 99 9.61 16.14 -2.75
CA ASN A 99 9.85 15.17 -3.82
C ASN A 99 11.34 14.76 -3.87
N PRO A 100 11.88 14.10 -2.83
CA PRO A 100 13.31 13.70 -2.81
C PRO A 100 13.68 12.77 -3.97
N HIS A 101 12.71 12.01 -4.49
CA HIS A 101 12.88 11.16 -5.66
C HIS A 101 13.20 11.92 -6.95
N SER A 102 12.76 13.18 -7.11
CA SER A 102 13.06 14.00 -8.30
C SER A 102 14.57 14.14 -8.52
N MET A 103 15.33 14.33 -7.43
CA MET A 103 16.79 14.44 -7.49
C MET A 103 17.48 13.17 -7.99
N ILE A 104 16.81 12.02 -7.93
CA ILE A 104 17.30 10.70 -8.38
C ILE A 104 16.88 10.43 -9.84
N LEU A 105 15.79 11.04 -10.29
CA LEU A 105 15.23 10.90 -11.64
C LEU A 105 15.79 11.91 -12.65
N GLU A 106 16.12 13.10 -12.16
CA GLU A 106 16.65 14.21 -12.95
C GLU A 106 18.17 14.07 -13.14
N LYS A 107 18.73 14.93 -14.01
CA LYS A 107 20.18 15.00 -14.29
C LYS A 107 21.03 15.37 -13.06
N GLU A 108 20.39 15.71 -11.95
CA GLU A 108 21.06 15.99 -10.67
C GLU A 108 21.65 14.73 -10.01
N PHE A 109 21.16 13.53 -10.34
CA PHE A 109 21.80 12.27 -9.94
C PHE A 109 22.93 11.89 -10.91
N ASP A 110 23.92 12.76 -10.93
CA ASP A 110 25.15 12.63 -11.71
C ASP A 110 25.92 11.36 -11.33
N GLY A 111 25.79 10.32 -12.15
CA GLY A 111 26.42 9.03 -11.93
C GLY A 111 27.95 9.09 -11.97
N GLU A 112 28.55 9.99 -12.75
CA GLU A 112 30.01 10.14 -12.79
C GLU A 112 30.52 10.70 -11.46
N LEU A 113 29.87 11.73 -10.92
CA LEU A 113 30.19 12.29 -9.60
C LEU A 113 30.10 11.22 -8.50
N PHE A 114 29.01 10.46 -8.44
CA PHE A 114 28.83 9.42 -7.41
C PHE A 114 29.76 8.22 -7.61
N ASN A 115 30.17 7.90 -8.84
CA ASN A 115 31.16 6.86 -9.10
C ASN A 115 32.58 7.30 -8.67
N ASN A 116 32.97 8.54 -9.00
CA ASN A 116 34.26 9.10 -8.62
C ASN A 116 34.41 9.17 -7.09
N PHE A 117 33.34 9.54 -6.38
CA PHE A 117 33.30 9.63 -4.92
C PHE A 117 32.54 8.45 -4.27
N ASN A 118 32.56 7.25 -4.88
CA ASN A 118 31.74 6.12 -4.43
C ASN A 118 31.96 5.77 -2.96
N LYS A 119 33.20 5.70 -2.50
CA LYS A 119 33.53 5.44 -1.09
C LYS A 119 32.91 6.47 -0.15
N LEU A 120 33.08 7.77 -0.44
CA LEU A 120 32.46 8.85 0.33
C LEU A 120 30.93 8.74 0.34
N ALA A 121 30.32 8.40 -0.80
CA ALA A 121 28.89 8.25 -0.90
C ALA A 121 28.36 7.10 -0.02
N ILE A 122 29.05 5.94 0.00
CA ILE A 122 28.74 4.83 0.89
C ILE A 122 28.97 5.21 2.36
N ASP A 123 30.08 5.86 2.69
CA ASP A 123 30.39 6.31 4.06
C ASP A 123 29.34 7.31 4.58
N VAL A 124 28.78 8.19 3.72
CA VAL A 124 27.67 9.11 4.07
C VAL A 124 26.31 8.41 4.14
N LEU A 125 26.06 7.42 3.27
CA LEU A 125 24.84 6.60 3.32
C LEU A 125 24.76 5.73 4.58
N THR A 126 25.90 5.35 5.15
CA THR A 126 25.99 4.46 6.31
C THR A 126 25.24 5.04 7.53
N ASN A 127 24.32 4.25 8.09
CA ASN A 127 23.33 4.60 9.13
C ASN A 127 22.15 5.46 8.66
N ASN A 128 22.11 5.89 7.40
CA ASN A 128 21.02 6.68 6.81
C ASN A 128 20.16 5.87 5.82
N GLU A 129 20.57 4.65 5.44
CA GLU A 129 19.97 3.88 4.34
C GLU A 129 18.49 3.60 4.57
N VAL A 130 18.11 3.17 5.78
CA VAL A 130 16.73 2.86 6.15
C VAL A 130 15.87 4.11 6.13
N ALA A 131 16.36 5.22 6.71
CA ALA A 131 15.63 6.49 6.76
C ALA A 131 15.40 7.08 5.36
N ILE A 132 16.41 7.03 4.47
CA ILE A 132 16.27 7.47 3.09
C ILE A 132 15.32 6.54 2.32
N ALA A 133 15.45 5.22 2.46
CA ALA A 133 14.59 4.25 1.78
C ALA A 133 13.11 4.38 2.16
N LEU A 134 12.84 4.51 3.46
CA LEU A 134 11.51 4.78 4.03
C LEU A 134 10.93 6.07 3.45
N ARG A 135 11.70 7.16 3.50
CA ARG A 135 11.26 8.47 2.99
C ARG A 135 11.02 8.48 1.47
N LEU A 136 11.84 7.77 0.70
CA LEU A 136 11.60 7.56 -0.73
C LEU A 136 10.31 6.76 -0.93
N ALA A 137 10.08 5.68 -0.18
CA ALA A 137 8.86 4.88 -0.30
C ALA A 137 7.57 5.64 0.05
N GLU A 138 7.62 6.54 1.04
CA GLU A 138 6.49 7.41 1.41
C GLU A 138 6.18 8.48 0.35
N THR A 139 7.21 9.04 -0.31
CA THR A 139 7.07 10.22 -1.19
C THR A 139 7.10 9.91 -2.69
N THR A 140 7.56 8.73 -3.11
CA THR A 140 7.70 8.40 -4.54
C THR A 140 6.37 7.87 -5.12
N PRO A 141 5.81 8.53 -6.16
CA PRO A 141 4.64 8.04 -6.88
C PRO A 141 4.85 6.64 -7.45
N ALA A 142 3.79 5.82 -7.48
CA ALA A 142 3.89 4.41 -7.86
C ALA A 142 4.48 4.18 -9.27
N GLN A 143 4.23 5.09 -10.22
CA GLN A 143 4.80 5.02 -11.56
C GLN A 143 6.32 5.27 -11.64
N ASP A 144 6.90 5.97 -10.66
CA ASP A 144 8.31 6.36 -10.67
C ASP A 144 9.24 5.40 -9.90
N ARG A 145 8.69 4.62 -8.96
CA ARG A 145 9.46 3.72 -8.07
C ARG A 145 10.42 2.79 -8.81
N SER A 146 9.98 2.19 -9.92
CA SER A 146 10.85 1.29 -10.72
C SER A 146 12.07 2.02 -11.29
N ARG A 147 11.87 3.25 -11.80
CA ARG A 147 12.94 4.08 -12.39
C ARG A 147 13.89 4.63 -11.32
N VAL A 148 13.35 5.05 -10.17
CA VAL A 148 14.16 5.44 -8.99
C VAL A 148 15.03 4.26 -8.53
N SER A 149 14.44 3.08 -8.39
CA SER A 149 15.16 1.85 -7.98
C SER A 149 16.27 1.49 -8.98
N GLN A 150 15.98 1.58 -10.29
CA GLN A 150 16.97 1.33 -11.34
C GLN A 150 18.15 2.31 -11.28
N ASN A 151 17.89 3.61 -11.17
CA ASN A 151 18.94 4.63 -11.07
C ASN A 151 19.83 4.42 -9.83
N ILE A 152 19.24 4.07 -8.69
CA ILE A 152 19.98 3.76 -7.45
C ILE A 152 20.85 2.50 -7.62
N ASN A 153 20.32 1.44 -8.24
CA ASN A 153 21.09 0.22 -8.50
C ASN A 153 22.23 0.42 -9.50
N ASN A 154 22.09 1.34 -10.46
CA ASN A 154 23.15 1.65 -11.42
C ASN A 154 24.36 2.36 -10.77
N ILE A 155 24.13 3.17 -9.73
CA ILE A 155 25.16 3.99 -9.07
C ILE A 155 25.71 3.32 -7.80
N PHE A 156 24.85 2.59 -7.08
CA PHE A 156 25.20 1.86 -5.87
C PHE A 156 24.91 0.36 -6.02
N PRO A 157 25.48 -0.33 -7.04
CA PRO A 157 25.22 -1.73 -7.30
C PRO A 157 25.59 -2.59 -6.09
N GLN A 158 24.71 -3.53 -5.74
CA GLN A 158 24.89 -4.47 -4.61
C GLN A 158 25.07 -3.81 -3.23
N SER A 159 24.79 -2.51 -3.11
CA SER A 159 24.88 -1.79 -1.83
C SER A 159 23.72 -2.11 -0.89
N LEU A 160 23.95 -1.92 0.42
CA LEU A 160 22.89 -1.97 1.42
C LEU A 160 21.79 -0.95 1.11
N PHE A 161 22.16 0.27 0.71
CA PHE A 161 21.21 1.32 0.34
C PHE A 161 20.25 0.89 -0.80
N ALA A 162 20.78 0.36 -1.90
CA ALA A 162 19.97 -0.12 -3.02
C ALA A 162 19.00 -1.24 -2.59
N ALA A 163 19.48 -2.19 -1.76
CA ALA A 163 18.65 -3.26 -1.21
C ALA A 163 17.53 -2.73 -0.30
N LYS A 164 17.83 -1.75 0.58
CA LYS A 164 16.84 -1.13 1.48
C LYS A 164 15.76 -0.37 0.70
N VAL A 165 16.14 0.40 -0.34
CA VAL A 165 15.16 1.09 -1.21
C VAL A 165 14.28 0.09 -1.96
N GLY A 166 14.86 -1.00 -2.48
CA GLY A 166 14.10 -2.07 -3.12
C GLY A 166 13.07 -2.70 -2.18
N HIS A 167 13.47 -3.04 -0.95
CA HIS A 167 12.56 -3.57 0.07
C HIS A 167 11.46 -2.56 0.48
N ALA A 168 11.81 -1.29 0.72
CA ALA A 168 10.84 -0.26 1.10
C ALA A 168 9.79 -0.04 -0.01
N PHE A 169 10.21 -0.01 -1.28
CA PHE A 169 9.28 0.07 -2.42
C PHE A 169 8.40 -1.18 -2.57
N ALA A 170 8.93 -2.39 -2.32
CA ALA A 170 8.15 -3.63 -2.34
C ALA A 170 7.08 -3.63 -1.24
N VAL A 171 7.46 -3.35 0.01
CA VAL A 171 6.52 -3.22 1.15
C VAL A 171 5.45 -2.17 0.85
N ARG A 172 5.85 -0.99 0.36
CA ARG A 172 4.91 0.08 0.00
C ARG A 172 3.92 -0.34 -1.09
N ARG A 173 4.42 -0.99 -2.15
CA ARG A 173 3.60 -1.51 -3.26
C ARG A 173 2.59 -2.54 -2.76
N ASP A 174 3.00 -3.43 -1.86
CA ASP A 174 2.14 -4.52 -1.36
C ASP A 174 1.11 -4.03 -0.35
N ILE A 175 1.43 -3.01 0.46
CA ILE A 175 0.45 -2.29 1.28
C ILE A 175 -0.62 -1.65 0.37
N GLU A 176 -0.21 -0.91 -0.67
CA GLU A 176 -1.11 -0.19 -1.57
C GLU A 176 -1.96 -1.11 -2.45
N ARG A 177 -1.39 -2.22 -2.97
CA ARG A 177 -2.07 -3.09 -3.95
C ARG A 177 -2.76 -4.30 -3.34
N LEU A 178 -2.20 -4.88 -2.28
CA LEU A 178 -2.71 -6.11 -1.67
C LEU A 178 -3.48 -5.79 -0.38
N LEU A 179 -2.82 -5.20 0.62
CA LEU A 179 -3.42 -4.98 1.94
C LEU A 179 -4.60 -3.99 1.92
N LEU A 180 -4.48 -2.89 1.16
CA LEU A 180 -5.57 -1.95 0.91
C LEU A 180 -6.49 -2.35 -0.26
N GLY A 181 -6.13 -3.41 -0.99
CA GLY A 181 -6.88 -3.92 -2.15
C GLY A 181 -8.12 -4.74 -1.77
N ASP A 182 -8.63 -5.51 -2.72
CA ASP A 182 -9.81 -6.39 -2.52
C ASP A 182 -9.46 -7.82 -2.08
N ARG A 183 -8.16 -8.13 -2.07
CA ARG A 183 -7.59 -9.42 -1.63
C ARG A 183 -6.44 -9.20 -0.63
N PRO A 184 -6.71 -8.63 0.56
CA PRO A 184 -5.68 -8.45 1.59
C PRO A 184 -5.06 -9.76 2.08
N ASP A 185 -5.72 -10.90 1.87
CA ASP A 185 -5.17 -12.24 2.09
C ASP A 185 -3.92 -12.52 1.23
N GLN A 186 -3.80 -11.88 0.06
CA GLN A 186 -2.62 -12.01 -0.80
C GLN A 186 -1.39 -11.29 -0.26
N PHE A 187 -1.56 -10.29 0.61
CA PHE A 187 -0.43 -9.63 1.27
C PHE A 187 0.36 -10.64 2.13
N PHE A 188 -0.35 -11.45 2.91
CA PHE A 188 0.24 -12.42 3.84
C PHE A 188 0.69 -13.73 3.18
N SER A 189 0.20 -14.04 1.97
CA SER A 189 0.64 -15.19 1.16
C SER A 189 1.64 -14.83 0.05
N SER A 190 2.01 -13.55 -0.09
CA SER A 190 3.03 -13.08 -1.03
C SER A 190 4.39 -13.72 -0.75
N ARG A 191 5.10 -14.13 -1.80
CA ARG A 191 6.51 -14.58 -1.70
C ARG A 191 7.48 -13.45 -1.33
N GLU A 192 7.05 -12.20 -1.50
CA GLU A 192 7.82 -11.02 -1.10
C GLU A 192 7.53 -10.58 0.35
N PHE A 193 6.52 -11.17 1.02
CA PHE A 193 6.22 -10.87 2.41
C PHE A 193 7.35 -11.34 3.33
N LYS A 194 7.91 -10.39 4.10
CA LYS A 194 8.93 -10.62 5.12
C LYS A 194 8.58 -9.81 6.36
N ILE A 195 8.49 -10.47 7.51
CA ILE A 195 8.17 -9.83 8.78
C ILE A 195 9.23 -8.76 9.12
N ASP A 196 10.51 -9.08 8.99
CA ASP A 196 11.62 -8.14 9.25
C ASP A 196 11.51 -6.85 8.43
N SER A 197 11.08 -6.94 7.16
CA SER A 197 10.85 -5.77 6.31
C SER A 197 9.62 -4.96 6.72
N CYS A 198 8.59 -5.62 7.27
CA CYS A 198 7.42 -4.93 7.81
C CYS A 198 7.75 -4.19 9.12
N ILE A 199 8.62 -4.77 9.95
CA ILE A 199 9.15 -4.12 11.17
C ILE A 199 10.06 -2.94 10.80
N GLU A 200 11.02 -3.15 9.90
CA GLU A 200 11.98 -2.12 9.47
C GLU A 200 11.31 -0.91 8.83
N PHE A 201 10.22 -1.11 8.10
CA PHE A 201 9.47 -0.05 7.42
C PHE A 201 8.07 0.17 8.01
N ALA A 202 7.93 0.02 9.34
CA ALA A 202 6.64 0.11 10.03
C ALA A 202 5.84 1.40 9.76
N SER A 203 6.50 2.55 9.55
CA SER A 203 5.79 3.82 9.24
C SER A 203 4.99 3.76 7.94
N LEU A 204 5.36 2.88 6.99
CA LEU A 204 4.65 2.73 5.72
C LEU A 204 3.21 2.23 5.93
N PHE A 205 2.92 1.58 7.05
CA PHE A 205 1.58 1.13 7.42
C PHE A 205 0.67 2.26 7.89
N ASN A 206 1.16 3.47 8.20
CA ASN A 206 0.34 4.62 8.63
C ASN A 206 -0.77 5.02 7.62
N VAL A 207 -0.72 4.53 6.38
CA VAL A 207 -1.78 4.73 5.37
C VAL A 207 -2.98 3.79 5.54
N ILE A 208 -2.92 2.82 6.46
CA ILE A 208 -4.05 1.94 6.80
C ILE A 208 -4.91 2.51 7.93
N ASN A 209 -4.44 3.55 8.62
CA ASN A 209 -5.19 4.25 9.65
C ASN A 209 -6.57 4.67 9.12
N ASP A 210 -7.60 4.52 9.96
CA ASP A 210 -9.02 4.71 9.65
C ASP A 210 -9.59 3.71 8.61
N LYS A 211 -8.90 2.60 8.33
CA LYS A 211 -9.29 1.56 7.36
C LYS A 211 -9.18 0.14 7.89
N GLU A 212 -8.72 -0.04 9.13
CA GLU A 212 -8.48 -1.32 9.79
C GLU A 212 -9.71 -2.23 9.72
N SER A 213 -10.90 -1.70 9.99
CA SER A 213 -12.17 -2.43 9.91
C SER A 213 -12.49 -2.92 8.50
N SER A 214 -12.17 -2.12 7.47
CA SER A 214 -12.35 -2.50 6.07
C SER A 214 -11.40 -3.62 5.67
N ILE A 215 -10.12 -3.51 6.05
CA ILE A 215 -9.10 -4.53 5.82
C ILE A 215 -9.48 -5.84 6.54
N ALA A 216 -9.87 -5.74 7.81
CA ALA A 216 -10.27 -6.87 8.64
C ALA A 216 -11.52 -7.58 8.09
N GLY A 217 -12.55 -6.85 7.69
CA GLY A 217 -13.73 -7.42 7.04
C GLY A 217 -13.39 -8.11 5.72
N LYS A 218 -12.55 -7.49 4.86
CA LYS A 218 -12.08 -8.10 3.60
C LYS A 218 -11.23 -9.36 3.85
N LEU A 219 -10.35 -9.35 4.86
CA LEU A 219 -9.61 -10.54 5.30
C LEU A 219 -10.57 -11.65 5.73
N ALA A 220 -11.55 -11.34 6.57
CA ALA A 220 -12.55 -12.28 7.05
C ALA A 220 -13.48 -12.82 5.93
N LEU A 221 -13.68 -12.08 4.84
CA LEU A 221 -14.33 -12.58 3.62
C LEU A 221 -13.43 -13.56 2.84
N ARG A 222 -12.17 -13.18 2.59
CA ARG A 222 -11.32 -13.78 1.56
C ARG A 222 -10.30 -14.82 2.07
N THR A 223 -9.99 -14.83 3.37
CA THR A 223 -9.00 -15.76 3.96
C THR A 223 -9.63 -17.13 4.24
N PRO A 224 -9.12 -18.22 3.64
CA PRO A 224 -9.55 -19.60 3.94
C PRO A 224 -9.36 -19.94 5.42
N ALA A 225 -10.23 -20.79 5.98
CA ALA A 225 -10.29 -21.04 7.43
C ALA A 225 -8.97 -21.56 8.01
N GLU A 226 -8.30 -22.44 7.26
CA GLU A 226 -6.98 -23.01 7.51
C GLU A 226 -5.86 -21.96 7.61
N ASN A 227 -5.99 -20.84 6.89
CA ASN A 227 -4.96 -19.79 6.82
C ASN A 227 -5.19 -18.63 7.80
N ARG A 228 -6.37 -18.54 8.44
CA ARG A 228 -6.71 -17.42 9.36
C ARG A 228 -5.72 -17.32 10.54
N SER A 229 -5.30 -18.45 11.10
CA SER A 229 -4.33 -18.49 12.19
C SER A 229 -2.94 -17.98 11.76
N ASP A 230 -2.48 -18.33 10.56
CA ASP A 230 -1.22 -17.86 10.00
C ASP A 230 -1.25 -16.33 9.76
N VAL A 231 -2.35 -15.80 9.22
CA VAL A 231 -2.55 -14.35 9.07
C VAL A 231 -2.49 -13.62 10.41
N VAL A 232 -3.16 -14.13 11.46
CA VAL A 232 -3.08 -13.54 12.81
C VAL A 232 -1.65 -13.56 13.35
N MET A 233 -0.93 -14.68 13.21
CA MET A 233 0.47 -14.79 13.65
C MET A 233 1.39 -13.83 12.90
N LYS A 234 1.19 -13.65 11.59
CA LYS A 234 1.96 -12.70 10.78
C LYS A 234 1.70 -11.25 11.17
N ILE A 235 0.45 -10.87 11.42
CA ILE A 235 0.11 -9.51 11.91
C ILE A 235 0.78 -9.25 13.26
N LYS A 236 0.67 -10.18 14.22
CA LYS A 236 1.37 -10.11 15.52
C LYS A 236 2.91 -10.08 15.40
N GLY A 237 3.45 -10.48 14.25
CA GLY A 237 4.89 -10.43 13.98
C GLY A 237 5.43 -9.02 13.71
N PHE A 238 4.62 -8.08 13.23
CA PHE A 238 5.06 -6.71 12.92
C PHE A 238 4.19 -5.59 13.51
N CYS A 239 3.01 -5.91 14.04
CA CYS A 239 2.17 -5.00 14.80
C CYS A 239 2.10 -5.42 16.28
N ALA A 240 1.98 -4.45 17.18
CA ALA A 240 1.70 -4.72 18.59
C ALA A 240 0.31 -5.41 18.76
N GLU A 241 0.15 -6.22 19.81
CA GLU A 241 -1.10 -6.99 20.02
C GLU A 241 -2.33 -6.10 20.30
N ASP A 242 -2.10 -4.91 20.85
CA ASP A 242 -3.08 -3.86 21.11
C ASP A 242 -3.29 -2.89 19.94
N SER A 243 -2.62 -3.12 18.80
CA SER A 243 -2.87 -2.34 17.58
C SER A 243 -4.29 -2.56 17.05
N GLU A 244 -4.89 -1.49 16.53
CA GLU A 244 -6.26 -1.54 16.04
C GLU A 244 -6.42 -2.58 14.92
N LEU A 245 -5.46 -2.70 13.99
CA LEU A 245 -5.48 -3.74 12.96
C LEU A 245 -5.56 -5.16 13.56
N ALA A 246 -4.74 -5.47 14.57
CA ALA A 246 -4.73 -6.80 15.19
C ALA A 246 -6.08 -7.11 15.86
N ILE A 247 -6.60 -6.15 16.63
CA ILE A 247 -7.90 -6.27 17.31
C ILE A 247 -9.03 -6.46 16.28
N LYS A 248 -9.12 -5.60 15.27
CA LYS A 248 -10.17 -5.66 14.25
C LYS A 248 -10.12 -6.96 13.45
N VAL A 249 -8.93 -7.44 13.05
CA VAL A 249 -8.78 -8.71 12.32
C VAL A 249 -9.18 -9.90 13.19
N GLN A 250 -8.80 -9.92 14.47
CA GLN A 250 -9.22 -10.98 15.39
C GLN A 250 -10.73 -10.99 15.60
N SER A 251 -11.36 -9.82 15.77
CA SER A 251 -12.83 -9.68 15.88
C SER A 251 -13.55 -10.11 14.60
N ALA A 252 -13.07 -9.70 13.42
CA ALA A 252 -13.67 -10.08 12.14
C ALA A 252 -13.56 -11.59 11.88
N PHE A 253 -12.43 -12.23 12.20
CA PHE A 253 -12.27 -13.68 12.11
C PHE A 253 -13.12 -14.45 13.13
N ALA A 254 -13.31 -13.93 14.34
CA ALA A 254 -14.22 -14.52 15.33
C ALA A 254 -15.67 -14.47 14.83
N LEU A 255 -16.15 -13.30 14.42
CA LEU A 255 -17.50 -13.13 13.85
C LEU A 255 -17.72 -14.01 12.62
N ARG A 256 -16.74 -14.07 11.70
CA ARG A 256 -16.78 -14.97 10.53
C ARG A 256 -16.95 -16.44 10.91
N ARG A 257 -16.18 -16.92 11.90
CA ARG A 257 -16.27 -18.29 12.39
C ARG A 257 -17.63 -18.57 13.03
N ASP A 258 -18.19 -17.61 13.74
CA ASP A 258 -19.45 -17.77 14.45
C ASP A 258 -20.65 -17.70 13.48
N ILE A 259 -20.55 -16.94 12.38
CA ILE A 259 -21.46 -17.04 11.22
C ILE A 259 -21.39 -18.45 10.60
N GLU A 260 -20.19 -18.97 10.32
CA GLU A 260 -19.98 -20.29 9.70
C GLU A 260 -20.48 -21.46 10.57
N ARG A 261 -20.22 -21.41 11.88
CA ARG A 261 -20.55 -22.52 12.80
C ARG A 261 -21.98 -22.47 13.33
N ASN A 262 -22.47 -21.27 13.65
CA ASN A 262 -23.74 -21.12 14.36
C ASN A 262 -24.83 -20.69 13.39
N LEU A 263 -24.68 -19.53 12.72
CA LEU A 263 -25.74 -18.93 11.90
C LEU A 263 -26.05 -19.74 10.63
N LEU A 264 -25.03 -20.30 9.97
CA LEU A 264 -25.16 -21.24 8.85
C LEU A 264 -25.32 -22.71 9.30
N GLY A 265 -25.15 -22.98 10.59
CA GLY A 265 -25.23 -24.31 11.19
C GLY A 265 -26.66 -24.80 11.40
N ASP A 266 -26.81 -25.88 12.18
CA ASP A 266 -28.12 -26.48 12.45
C ASP A 266 -28.99 -25.68 13.42
N ASN A 267 -28.36 -24.92 14.32
CA ASN A 267 -29.00 -24.19 15.43
C ASN A 267 -28.69 -22.67 15.33
N PRO A 268 -29.26 -21.94 14.34
CA PRO A 268 -28.92 -20.54 14.06
C PRO A 268 -29.18 -19.59 15.23
N GLU A 269 -30.06 -19.93 16.16
CA GLU A 269 -30.29 -19.16 17.39
C GLU A 269 -29.06 -19.08 18.29
N GLN A 270 -28.11 -20.01 18.19
CA GLN A 270 -26.86 -19.98 18.96
C GLN A 270 -25.99 -18.76 18.58
N PHE A 271 -26.12 -18.24 17.35
CA PHE A 271 -25.46 -16.99 16.96
C PHE A 271 -25.99 -15.80 17.76
N PHE A 272 -27.31 -15.65 17.83
CA PHE A 272 -27.98 -14.53 18.50
C PHE A 272 -28.00 -14.64 20.03
N ASN A 273 -27.91 -15.87 20.56
CA ASN A 273 -27.90 -16.16 22.00
C ASN A 273 -26.48 -16.31 22.57
N SER A 274 -25.44 -16.17 21.75
CA SER A 274 -24.04 -16.15 22.20
C SER A 274 -23.79 -14.97 23.14
N ARG A 275 -22.91 -15.17 24.13
CA ARG A 275 -22.39 -14.06 24.95
C ARG A 275 -21.51 -13.10 24.16
N ASP A 276 -20.94 -13.59 23.05
CA ASP A 276 -20.03 -12.84 22.19
C ASP A 276 -20.80 -12.12 21.05
N PHE A 277 -22.14 -12.23 21.02
CA PHE A 277 -22.98 -11.49 20.07
C PHE A 277 -22.90 -9.98 20.37
N SER A 278 -22.41 -9.22 19.40
CA SER A 278 -22.37 -7.75 19.45
C SER A 278 -23.00 -7.15 18.20
N VAL A 279 -23.96 -6.26 18.40
CA VAL A 279 -24.59 -5.48 17.32
C VAL A 279 -23.56 -4.60 16.63
N ASP A 280 -22.68 -3.95 17.40
CA ASP A 280 -21.66 -3.05 16.87
C ASP A 280 -20.66 -3.80 15.97
N LEU A 281 -20.23 -5.01 16.37
CA LEU A 281 -19.37 -5.86 15.52
C LEU A 281 -20.10 -6.33 14.24
N CYS A 282 -21.39 -6.63 14.33
CA CYS A 282 -22.19 -7.01 13.16
C CYS A 282 -22.36 -5.85 12.18
N LEU A 283 -22.52 -4.61 12.68
CA LEU A 283 -22.62 -3.41 11.86
C LEU A 283 -21.26 -3.01 11.26
N GLU A 284 -20.18 -3.06 12.06
CA GLU A 284 -18.82 -2.77 11.63
C GLU A 284 -18.35 -3.72 10.51
N PHE A 285 -18.64 -5.01 10.64
CA PHE A 285 -18.31 -6.03 9.64
C PHE A 285 -19.52 -6.46 8.81
N ALA A 286 -20.47 -5.54 8.55
CA ALA A 286 -21.70 -5.82 7.82
C ALA A 286 -21.46 -6.46 6.42
N ILE A 287 -20.31 -6.20 5.81
CA ILE A 287 -19.91 -6.80 4.52
C ILE A 287 -19.80 -8.33 4.54
N LEU A 288 -19.70 -8.96 5.73
CA LEU A 288 -19.69 -10.41 5.87
C LEU A 288 -21.03 -11.04 5.47
N PHE A 289 -22.16 -10.43 5.82
CA PHE A 289 -23.44 -11.11 5.77
C PHE A 289 -23.99 -11.31 4.34
N PRO A 290 -23.98 -10.30 3.43
CA PRO A 290 -24.49 -10.49 2.06
C PRO A 290 -23.71 -11.52 1.23
N GLU A 291 -22.40 -11.65 1.45
CA GLU A 291 -21.58 -12.63 0.71
C GLU A 291 -21.73 -14.06 1.26
N LEU A 292 -21.94 -14.21 2.58
CA LEU A 292 -21.89 -15.51 3.26
C LEU A 292 -23.26 -16.15 3.50
N LEU A 293 -24.31 -15.33 3.64
CA LEU A 293 -25.67 -15.83 3.80
C LEU A 293 -26.37 -16.09 2.47
N LYS A 294 -25.76 -15.71 1.34
CA LYS A 294 -26.31 -15.76 -0.01
C LYS A 294 -26.84 -17.14 -0.38
N GLY A 295 -28.15 -17.26 -0.52
CA GLY A 295 -28.85 -18.53 -0.84
C GLY A 295 -29.18 -19.39 0.38
N HIS A 296 -28.84 -18.95 1.59
CA HIS A 296 -29.12 -19.63 2.86
C HIS A 296 -30.15 -18.87 3.73
N GLU A 297 -30.45 -17.61 3.40
CA GLU A 297 -31.28 -16.70 4.22
C GLU A 297 -32.66 -17.29 4.56
N GLN A 298 -33.33 -17.84 3.54
CA GLN A 298 -34.65 -18.47 3.69
C GLN A 298 -34.60 -19.67 4.64
N ALA A 299 -33.59 -20.54 4.49
CA ALA A 299 -33.44 -21.74 5.31
C ALA A 299 -33.09 -21.41 6.77
N ILE A 300 -32.31 -20.35 7.00
CA ILE A 300 -32.03 -19.82 8.35
C ILE A 300 -33.33 -19.34 8.99
N GLY A 301 -34.12 -18.51 8.30
CA GLY A 301 -35.39 -18.00 8.82
C GLY A 301 -36.40 -19.11 9.12
N GLU A 302 -36.49 -20.15 8.28
CA GLU A 302 -37.34 -21.33 8.49
C GLU A 302 -36.90 -22.22 9.66
N LYS A 303 -35.59 -22.29 9.97
CA LYS A 303 -35.09 -22.90 11.21
C LYS A 303 -35.52 -22.08 12.43
N LEU A 304 -35.30 -20.76 12.39
CA LEU A 304 -35.64 -19.83 13.46
C LEU A 304 -37.16 -19.70 13.71
N ALA A 305 -38.00 -19.92 12.70
CA ALA A 305 -39.46 -19.88 12.80
C ALA A 305 -40.03 -20.91 13.79
N LYS A 306 -39.34 -22.05 13.95
CA LYS A 306 -39.73 -23.22 14.78
C LYS A 306 -39.46 -23.02 16.28
N LEU A 307 -38.74 -21.96 16.65
CA LEU A 307 -38.42 -21.63 18.03
C LEU A 307 -39.64 -21.12 18.79
N ASP A 308 -39.56 -21.10 20.12
CA ASP A 308 -40.60 -20.51 20.94
C ASP A 308 -40.77 -19.01 20.64
N ALA A 309 -41.98 -18.50 20.88
CA ALA A 309 -42.33 -17.13 20.51
C ALA A 309 -41.47 -16.06 21.22
N LYS A 310 -40.91 -16.35 22.41
CA LYS A 310 -40.09 -15.41 23.17
C LYS A 310 -38.68 -15.31 22.58
N VAL A 311 -38.02 -16.45 22.34
CA VAL A 311 -36.71 -16.48 21.67
C VAL A 311 -36.82 -15.94 20.25
N ARG A 312 -37.87 -16.31 19.50
CA ARG A 312 -38.11 -15.78 18.15
C ARG A 312 -38.25 -14.26 18.15
N SER A 313 -39.00 -13.68 19.09
CA SER A 313 -39.17 -12.22 19.20
C SER A 313 -37.88 -11.48 19.57
N ASP A 314 -37.02 -12.06 20.41
CA ASP A 314 -35.72 -11.48 20.75
C ASP A 314 -34.76 -11.50 19.54
N ILE A 315 -34.76 -12.60 18.78
CA ILE A 315 -33.98 -12.72 17.55
C ILE A 315 -34.47 -11.76 16.47
N SER A 316 -35.79 -11.60 16.29
CA SER A 316 -36.35 -10.58 15.37
C SER A 316 -35.87 -9.18 15.72
N ARG A 317 -35.89 -8.79 17.01
CA ARG A 317 -35.36 -7.50 17.47
C ARG A 317 -33.86 -7.36 17.19
N LYS A 318 -33.05 -8.42 17.42
CA LYS A 318 -31.61 -8.41 17.11
C LYS A 318 -31.34 -8.27 15.61
N LEU A 319 -32.13 -8.94 14.76
CA LEU A 319 -32.09 -8.80 13.30
C LEU A 319 -32.43 -7.38 12.85
N GLU A 320 -33.41 -6.73 13.47
CA GLU A 320 -33.72 -5.31 13.22
C GLU A 320 -32.55 -4.39 13.60
N MET A 321 -31.90 -4.63 14.75
CA MET A 321 -30.77 -3.82 15.22
C MET A 321 -29.52 -3.90 14.33
N ILE A 322 -29.23 -5.08 13.74
CA ILE A 322 -28.09 -5.25 12.82
C ILE A 322 -28.44 -4.92 11.36
N ASN A 323 -29.71 -4.67 11.04
CA ASN A 323 -30.14 -4.23 9.72
C ASN A 323 -29.93 -2.70 9.54
N GLY A 324 -28.66 -2.29 9.43
CA GLY A 324 -28.27 -0.87 9.35
C GLY A 324 -28.88 -0.06 8.20
N ALA A 325 -29.40 -0.72 7.16
CA ALA A 325 -30.13 -0.07 6.05
C ALA A 325 -31.65 -0.29 6.17
N ALA A 326 -32.36 0.66 6.80
CA ALA A 326 -33.82 0.62 6.98
C ALA A 326 -34.64 0.62 5.66
N HIS A 327 -34.00 0.78 4.49
CA HIS A 327 -34.66 0.82 3.19
C HIS A 327 -34.21 -0.27 2.21
N GLU A 328 -33.14 -1.01 2.50
CA GLU A 328 -32.63 -2.03 1.58
C GLU A 328 -33.48 -3.31 1.65
N GLN A 329 -34.23 -3.64 0.60
CA GLN A 329 -35.08 -4.84 0.57
C GLN A 329 -34.28 -6.13 0.33
N SER A 330 -33.09 -6.03 -0.27
CA SER A 330 -32.13 -7.10 -0.51
C SER A 330 -31.29 -7.50 0.72
N SER A 331 -31.48 -6.85 1.86
CA SER A 331 -30.74 -7.17 3.08
C SER A 331 -31.00 -8.63 3.51
N PRO A 332 -29.96 -9.46 3.75
CA PRO A 332 -30.13 -10.85 4.12
C PRO A 332 -30.90 -11.00 5.44
N PHE A 333 -30.74 -10.05 6.36
CA PHE A 333 -31.48 -10.01 7.62
C PHE A 333 -32.98 -9.83 7.44
N ARG A 334 -33.42 -9.10 6.41
CA ARG A 334 -34.85 -8.94 6.09
C ARG A 334 -35.45 -10.20 5.47
N ILE A 335 -34.67 -10.93 4.66
CA ILE A 335 -35.11 -12.21 4.11
C ILE A 335 -35.28 -13.22 5.25
N ILE A 336 -34.30 -13.32 6.16
CA ILE A 336 -34.39 -14.15 7.38
C ILE A 336 -35.62 -13.76 8.22
N ALA A 337 -35.78 -12.47 8.55
CA ALA A 337 -36.89 -12.00 9.37
C ALA A 337 -38.27 -12.26 8.74
N SER A 338 -38.38 -12.13 7.41
CA SER A 338 -39.62 -12.43 6.67
C SER A 338 -39.95 -13.92 6.70
N ALA A 339 -38.94 -14.79 6.62
CA ALA A 339 -39.10 -16.24 6.71
C ALA A 339 -39.36 -16.76 8.14
N MET A 340 -39.08 -15.96 9.18
CA MET A 340 -39.42 -16.27 10.58
C MET A 340 -40.91 -16.08 10.91
N VAL A 341 -41.65 -15.28 10.12
CA VAL A 341 -43.09 -15.07 10.34
C VAL A 341 -43.83 -16.35 9.95
N PRO A 342 -44.67 -16.93 10.83
CA PRO A 342 -45.51 -18.05 10.46
C PRO A 342 -46.37 -17.67 9.26
N LYS A 343 -46.24 -18.41 8.15
CA LYS A 343 -47.21 -18.31 7.06
C LYS A 343 -48.53 -18.83 7.58
N GLU A 344 -49.49 -17.94 7.81
CA GLU A 344 -50.88 -18.33 7.94
C GLU A 344 -51.26 -19.03 6.63
N GLU A 345 -51.56 -20.33 6.70
CA GLU A 345 -52.20 -21.01 5.58
C GLU A 345 -53.54 -20.30 5.33
N PRO A 346 -53.78 -19.76 4.12
CA PRO A 346 -55.08 -19.17 3.82
C PRO A 346 -56.12 -20.28 3.91
N CYS A 347 -56.93 -20.24 4.97
CA CYS A 347 -58.03 -21.18 5.17
C CYS A 347 -58.89 -21.19 3.91
N LEU A 348 -59.04 -22.37 3.31
CA LEU A 348 -59.87 -22.61 2.13
C LEU A 348 -61.32 -22.21 2.40
N THR A 349 -61.67 -20.96 2.08
CA THR A 349 -63.05 -20.50 2.06
C THR A 349 -63.76 -21.19 0.91
N LYS A 350 -64.70 -22.08 1.26
CA LYS A 350 -65.52 -22.83 0.30
C LYS A 350 -66.24 -21.89 -0.67
N PRO A 351 -66.40 -22.28 -1.95
CA PRO A 351 -67.15 -21.47 -2.90
C PRO A 351 -68.66 -21.54 -2.60
N THR A 352 -69.33 -20.39 -2.68
CA THR A 352 -70.79 -20.25 -2.73
C THR A 352 -71.17 -19.43 -3.97
N PRO A 353 -72.41 -19.58 -4.51
CA PRO A 353 -72.55 -19.70 -5.96
C PRO A 353 -72.84 -18.40 -6.71
N VAL A 354 -72.60 -18.46 -8.02
CA VAL A 354 -72.97 -17.44 -9.00
C VAL A 354 -74.49 -17.28 -9.06
N VAL A 355 -74.97 -16.03 -9.01
CA VAL A 355 -76.30 -15.64 -9.52
C VAL A 355 -76.14 -14.38 -10.37
N LEU A 356 -76.43 -14.50 -11.66
CA LEU A 356 -76.63 -13.39 -12.60
C LEU A 356 -78.04 -12.81 -12.44
N PRO A 357 -78.24 -11.54 -12.83
CA PRO A 357 -79.26 -11.28 -13.84
C PRO A 357 -78.78 -10.37 -14.99
N SER A 358 -79.57 -10.37 -16.06
CA SER A 358 -79.19 -9.90 -17.40
C SER A 358 -79.52 -8.44 -17.71
N THR A 359 -78.88 -7.99 -18.80
CA THR A 359 -79.07 -6.81 -19.66
C THR A 359 -80.50 -6.29 -19.87
N GLU A 360 -80.64 -4.96 -20.03
CA GLU A 360 -81.46 -4.33 -21.09
C GLU A 360 -81.08 -2.84 -21.36
N GLU A 361 -81.63 -2.23 -22.42
CA GLU A 361 -81.02 -1.11 -23.19
C GLU A 361 -82.08 -0.07 -23.72
N ILE A 362 -81.84 1.10 -24.37
CA ILE A 362 -80.62 1.81 -24.84
C ILE A 362 -80.89 3.34 -25.11
N ILE A 363 -80.01 4.28 -24.68
CA ILE A 363 -79.74 5.62 -25.34
C ILE A 363 -80.93 6.67 -25.33
N PRO A 364 -80.88 7.99 -25.71
CA PRO A 364 -79.81 8.90 -26.21
C PRO A 364 -79.60 10.33 -25.59
N LYS A 365 -78.44 10.96 -25.94
CA LYS A 365 -78.17 12.41 -26.26
C LYS A 365 -78.19 13.46 -25.10
N GLN A 366 -77.47 14.61 -25.15
CA GLN A 366 -76.65 15.25 -26.20
C GLN A 366 -75.55 16.24 -25.66
N GLU A 367 -74.40 16.30 -26.36
CA GLU A 367 -73.52 17.49 -26.62
C GLU A 367 -72.64 18.19 -25.53
N SER A 368 -71.69 18.98 -26.04
CA SER A 368 -70.37 19.42 -25.49
C SER A 368 -70.11 20.91 -25.85
N PRO A 369 -68.89 21.52 -25.99
CA PRO A 369 -67.49 21.18 -25.63
C PRO A 369 -66.63 22.34 -25.04
N THR A 370 -65.40 22.04 -24.54
CA THR A 370 -64.11 22.80 -24.62
C THR A 370 -63.10 22.18 -23.61
N SER A 371 -61.75 22.21 -23.73
CA SER A 371 -60.80 22.86 -24.65
C SER A 371 -59.52 22.01 -24.86
N LEU A 372 -58.74 22.35 -25.90
CA LEU A 372 -57.43 21.81 -26.32
C LEU A 372 -56.36 21.92 -25.20
N ARG A 373 -55.24 21.15 -25.17
CA ARG A 373 -54.21 21.06 -26.22
C ARG A 373 -53.12 20.00 -25.92
N ASN A 374 -52.75 19.20 -26.92
CA ASN A 374 -51.61 18.25 -26.90
C ASN A 374 -50.24 18.92 -27.13
N ARG A 375 -49.16 18.29 -26.65
CA ARG A 375 -47.90 18.21 -27.42
C ARG A 375 -46.98 17.04 -27.00
N ASN A 376 -46.96 15.98 -27.82
CA ASN A 376 -45.83 15.05 -27.93
C ASN A 376 -44.90 15.54 -29.06
N VAL A 377 -43.59 15.27 -28.97
CA VAL A 377 -42.69 15.25 -30.13
C VAL A 377 -41.77 14.04 -30.00
N LEU A 378 -41.61 13.33 -31.12
CA LEU A 378 -40.85 12.09 -31.30
C LEU A 378 -39.82 12.34 -32.42
N PHE A 379 -38.55 12.02 -32.20
CA PHE A 379 -37.51 11.82 -33.22
C PHE A 379 -36.54 10.78 -32.67
N LYS A 380 -36.54 9.51 -33.10
CA LYS A 380 -36.33 8.87 -34.41
C LYS A 380 -34.86 8.52 -34.65
N GLU A 381 -34.66 7.22 -34.83
CA GLU A 381 -33.43 6.43 -34.96
C GLU A 381 -32.85 6.50 -36.39
N GLN A 382 -31.51 6.45 -36.52
CA GLN A 382 -30.81 6.06 -37.75
C GLN A 382 -29.51 5.30 -37.43
N THR A 383 -29.34 4.19 -38.13
CA THR A 383 -28.15 3.32 -38.17
C THR A 383 -27.38 3.62 -39.46
N GLU A 384 -26.04 3.53 -39.46
CA GLU A 384 -25.31 3.07 -40.66
C GLU A 384 -23.90 2.57 -40.33
N GLU A 385 -23.50 1.46 -40.95
CA GLU A 385 -22.11 0.96 -40.97
C GLU A 385 -21.38 1.50 -42.20
N HIS A 386 -20.05 1.66 -42.14
CA HIS A 386 -19.20 1.41 -43.32
C HIS A 386 -17.77 0.97 -42.94
N LYS A 387 -17.02 0.42 -43.92
CA LYS A 387 -16.06 -0.69 -43.74
C LYS A 387 -14.78 -0.51 -44.60
N LYS A 388 -13.69 -1.21 -44.24
CA LYS A 388 -12.43 -1.49 -45.02
C LYS A 388 -11.46 -0.29 -45.18
N LYS A 389 -10.12 -0.41 -45.32
CA LYS A 389 -9.11 -1.48 -45.62
C LYS A 389 -7.85 -1.31 -44.69
N ASN A 390 -6.70 -2.03 -44.77
CA ASN A 390 -6.36 -3.47 -44.83
C ASN A 390 -4.87 -3.69 -45.28
N SER A 391 -3.91 -3.89 -44.37
CA SER A 391 -2.54 -4.41 -44.66
C SER A 391 -1.94 -4.96 -43.34
N GLN A 392 -1.81 -6.27 -43.09
CA GLN A 392 -0.85 -7.25 -43.64
C GLN A 392 0.63 -6.82 -43.56
N MET A 393 1.38 -7.47 -42.67
CA MET A 393 2.58 -8.24 -43.00
C MET A 393 2.81 -9.34 -41.92
N GLU A 394 3.42 -10.47 -42.29
CA GLU A 394 3.52 -11.72 -41.51
C GLU A 394 5.02 -12.07 -41.22
N PRO A 395 5.42 -13.27 -40.70
CA PRO A 395 6.45 -13.35 -39.67
C PRO A 395 7.84 -13.82 -40.18
N ILE A 396 8.82 -13.81 -39.26
CA ILE A 396 10.10 -14.55 -39.40
C ILE A 396 10.28 -15.42 -38.15
N ALA A 397 10.87 -16.60 -38.34
CA ALA A 397 10.98 -17.69 -37.35
C ALA A 397 12.42 -17.90 -36.84
N SER A 398 12.56 -18.87 -35.91
CA SER A 398 13.82 -19.40 -35.33
C SER A 398 14.58 -18.45 -34.38
N ASP A 399 15.26 -18.94 -33.33
CA ASP A 399 15.64 -20.33 -33.02
C ASP A 399 15.77 -20.60 -31.50
N SER A 400 15.79 -21.90 -31.15
CA SER A 400 16.35 -22.52 -29.91
C SER A 400 15.78 -22.07 -28.54
N GLU A 401 15.11 -22.94 -27.79
CA GLU A 401 15.69 -24.04 -26.97
C GLU A 401 16.68 -23.57 -25.91
N GLU A 402 16.26 -23.58 -24.64
CA GLU A 402 16.94 -24.31 -23.56
C GLU A 402 16.02 -24.43 -22.32
N GLU A 403 15.71 -25.67 -21.94
CA GLU A 403 15.15 -25.99 -20.62
C GLU A 403 16.31 -26.05 -19.61
N GLU A 404 16.25 -25.29 -18.51
CA GLU A 404 17.00 -25.63 -17.30
C GLU A 404 16.08 -25.63 -16.07
N GLU A 405 15.66 -26.82 -15.67
CA GLU A 405 15.30 -27.09 -14.29
C GLU A 405 16.55 -26.87 -13.40
N LYS A 406 16.57 -25.82 -12.58
CA LYS A 406 17.51 -25.75 -11.45
C LYS A 406 16.78 -25.75 -10.11
N GLN A 407 16.79 -26.97 -9.57
CA GLN A 407 16.32 -27.40 -8.27
C GLN A 407 16.68 -26.45 -7.13
N ASN A 408 15.77 -26.35 -6.16
CA ASN A 408 16.07 -25.84 -4.83
C ASN A 408 17.20 -26.67 -4.19
N CYS A 409 18.28 -26.03 -3.75
CA CYS A 409 19.24 -26.61 -2.82
C CYS A 409 19.44 -25.70 -1.61
N TRP A 410 18.43 -25.67 -0.74
CA TRP A 410 18.54 -25.12 0.62
C TRP A 410 19.06 -26.22 1.57
N THR A 411 20.36 -26.48 1.57
CA THR A 411 21.04 -27.15 2.71
C THR A 411 22.55 -26.90 2.69
N SER A 412 23.09 -26.60 3.89
CA SER A 412 24.52 -26.68 4.28
C SER A 412 25.37 -25.40 4.32
N PHE A 413 25.00 -24.44 5.19
CA PHE A 413 26.02 -23.70 5.96
C PHE A 413 25.52 -23.17 7.31
N CYS A 414 25.23 -24.09 8.24
CA CYS A 414 24.99 -23.76 9.66
C CYS A 414 25.76 -24.75 10.53
N GLY A 415 26.85 -24.29 11.16
CA GLY A 415 27.65 -25.12 12.05
C GLY A 415 29.05 -24.61 12.31
N LEU A 416 29.20 -23.47 13.00
CA LEU A 416 30.47 -23.06 13.64
C LEU A 416 30.29 -21.93 14.67
N PHE A 417 29.49 -22.15 15.72
CA PHE A 417 29.69 -21.50 17.03
C PHE A 417 29.32 -22.48 18.14
N GLY A 418 30.29 -22.83 18.97
CA GLY A 418 30.15 -23.88 19.97
C GLY A 418 31.35 -23.93 20.92
N LYS A 419 31.28 -23.06 21.95
CA LYS A 419 32.32 -22.70 22.94
C LYS A 419 33.35 -21.67 22.48
#